data_AF-A0A1X9MJS5-F1
#
_entry.id   AF-A0A1X9MJS5-F1
#
_cell.length_a   1.000
_cell.length_b   1.000
_cell.length_c   1.000
_cell.angle_alpha   90.00
_cell.angle_beta   90.00
_cell.angle_gamma   90.00
#
_symmetry.space_group_name_H-M   'P 1'
#
loop_
_entity.id
_entity.type
_entity.pdbx_description
1 polymer ?
#
loop_
_entity_poly.entity_id
_entity_poly.type
_entity_poly.pdbx_seq_one_letter_code
_entity_poly.pdbx_strand_id
1 'polypeptide(L)'
;MRKYALKIALVTLVSSVALFVALISFLSFGDSNSTFFLTIGNALITFSLFFLLVTPLIGFVFSLYISGKRKWIYLLSHIICMATISAFSFISIMFRYFVPFAP
;
A
#
# COMPACT_ATOMS: atom_id res chain seq x y z
N MET A 1 -5.63 -1.74 24.84
CA MET A 1 -4.84 -1.79 23.58
C MET A 1 -4.13 -3.13 23.33
N ARG A 2 -3.31 -3.66 24.25
CA ARG A 2 -2.50 -4.90 24.03
C ARG A 2 -3.28 -6.14 23.57
N LYS A 3 -4.50 -6.38 24.07
CA LYS A 3 -5.29 -7.60 23.81
C LYS A 3 -5.61 -7.80 22.32
N TYR A 4 -5.70 -6.72 21.53
CA TYR A 4 -6.03 -6.76 20.11
C TYR A 4 -4.89 -6.31 19.20
N ALA A 5 -3.75 -5.89 19.77
CA ALA A 5 -2.64 -5.31 19.02
C ALA A 5 -2.12 -6.24 17.91
N LEU A 6 -1.97 -7.53 18.21
CA LEU A 6 -1.52 -8.52 17.23
C LEU A 6 -2.53 -8.72 16.10
N LYS A 7 -3.83 -8.78 16.43
CA LYS A 7 -4.89 -8.92 15.41
C LYS A 7 -4.94 -7.69 14.51
N ILE A 8 -4.89 -6.49 15.09
CA ILE A 8 -4.91 -5.23 14.34
C ILE A 8 -3.69 -5.15 13.43
N ALA A 9 -2.47 -5.37 13.96
CA ALA A 9 -1.24 -5.35 13.16
C ALA A 9 -1.26 -6.37 12.00
N LEU A 10 -1.84 -7.55 12.19
CA LEU A 10 -1.98 -8.54 11.13
C LEU A 10 -3.00 -8.09 10.08
N VAL A 11 -4.17 -7.63 10.50
CA VAL A 11 -5.24 -7.17 9.60
C VAL A 11 -4.78 -5.97 8.77
N THR A 12 -4.10 -5.00 9.38
CA THR A 12 -3.55 -3.83 8.68
C THR A 12 -2.50 -4.24 7.66
N LEU A 13 -1.63 -5.20 7.99
CA LEU A 13 -0.61 -5.70 7.07
C LEU A 13 -1.24 -6.44 5.88
N VAL A 14 -2.14 -7.40 6.16
CA VAL A 14 -2.80 -8.20 5.13
C VAL A 14 -3.67 -7.34 4.22
N SER A 15 -4.46 -6.42 4.77
CA SER A 15 -5.28 -5.50 3.97
C SER A 15 -4.43 -4.57 3.09
N SER A 16 -3.30 -4.07 3.62
CA SER A 16 -2.39 -3.22 2.84
C SER A 16 -1.75 -4.00 1.69
N VAL A 17 -1.28 -5.22 1.94
CA VAL A 17 -0.71 -6.08 0.88
C VAL A 17 -1.76 -6.45 -0.16
N ALA A 18 -2.96 -6.86 0.27
CA ALA A 18 -4.04 -7.22 -0.64
C ALA A 18 -4.46 -6.04 -1.53
N LEU A 19 -4.61 -4.85 -0.95
CA LEU A 19 -4.97 -3.65 -1.70
C LEU A 19 -3.85 -3.22 -2.66
N PHE A 20 -2.59 -3.33 -2.23
CA PHE A 20 -1.44 -3.01 -3.09
C PHE A 20 -1.36 -3.95 -4.30
N VAL A 21 -1.55 -5.27 -4.09
CA VAL A 21 -1.61 -6.24 -5.18
C VAL A 21 -2.78 -5.94 -6.13
N ALA A 22 -3.97 -5.68 -5.59
CA ALA A 22 -5.14 -5.33 -6.40
C ALA A 22 -4.91 -4.06 -7.23
N LEU A 23 -4.26 -3.03 -6.65
CA LEU A 23 -3.91 -1.80 -7.34
C LEU A 23 -2.94 -2.06 -8.49
N ILE A 24 -1.87 -2.83 -8.25
CA ILE A 24 -0.90 -3.18 -9.30
C ILE A 24 -1.59 -3.97 -10.41
N SER A 25 -2.39 -4.97 -10.06
CA SER A 25 -3.14 -5.74 -11.06
C SER A 25 -4.04 -4.83 -11.90
N PHE A 26 -4.79 -3.91 -11.26
CA PHE A 26 -5.63 -2.96 -11.98
C PHE A 26 -4.82 -2.07 -12.94
N LEU A 27 -3.69 -1.53 -12.47
CA LEU A 27 -2.80 -0.71 -13.31
C LEU A 27 -2.23 -1.49 -14.50
N SER A 28 -1.93 -2.78 -14.34
CA SER A 28 -1.46 -3.64 -15.43
C SER A 28 -2.51 -3.89 -16.52
N PHE A 29 -3.81 -3.72 -16.23
CA PHE A 29 -4.90 -3.81 -17.22
C PHE A 29 -5.26 -2.44 -17.84
N GLY A 30 -4.60 -1.35 -17.43
CA GLY A 30 -4.95 0.03 -17.75
C GLY A 30 -4.71 0.49 -19.18
N ASP A 31 -4.17 -0.36 -20.06
CA ASP A 31 -3.89 -0.03 -21.47
C ASP A 31 -5.15 0.04 -22.35
N SER A 32 -6.33 -0.21 -21.76
CA SER A 32 -7.61 -0.03 -22.44
C SER A 32 -8.01 1.45 -22.44
N ASN A 33 -7.96 2.07 -23.62
CA ASN A 33 -8.33 3.48 -23.92
C ASN A 33 -9.81 3.85 -23.64
N SER A 34 -10.46 3.18 -22.70
CA SER A 34 -11.84 3.43 -22.33
C SER A 34 -11.92 4.50 -21.24
N THR A 35 -12.80 5.48 -21.45
CA THR A 35 -13.11 6.55 -20.50
C THR A 35 -13.52 6.04 -19.11
N PHE A 36 -14.04 4.81 -19.04
CA PHE A 36 -14.34 4.07 -17.82
C PHE A 36 -13.08 3.83 -16.95
N PHE A 37 -11.99 3.33 -17.55
CA PHE A 37 -10.73 3.06 -16.84
C PHE A 37 -10.04 4.34 -16.36
N LEU A 38 -10.15 5.43 -17.14
CA LEU A 38 -9.62 6.74 -16.74
C LEU A 38 -10.34 7.32 -15.51
N THR A 39 -11.67 7.26 -15.49
CA THR A 39 -12.46 7.92 -14.45
C THR A 39 -12.46 7.11 -13.15
N ILE A 40 -12.71 5.80 -13.26
CA ILE A 40 -12.72 4.90 -12.10
C ILE A 40 -11.31 4.63 -11.62
N GLY A 41 -10.33 4.54 -12.52
CA GLY A 41 -8.93 4.37 -12.17
C GLY A 41 -8.42 5.51 -11.30
N ASN A 42 -8.72 6.77 -11.65
CA ASN A 42 -8.32 7.90 -10.82
C ASN A 42 -8.94 7.83 -9.41
N ALA A 43 -10.25 7.57 -9.30
CA ALA A 43 -10.90 7.46 -8.00
C ALA A 43 -10.32 6.31 -7.17
N LEU A 44 -10.18 5.13 -7.78
CA LEU A 44 -9.66 3.93 -7.14
C LEU A 44 -8.21 4.11 -6.68
N ILE A 45 -7.37 4.75 -7.50
CA ILE A 45 -5.99 5.08 -7.15
C ILE A 45 -5.96 6.04 -5.96
N THR A 46 -6.75 7.12 -5.97
CA THR A 46 -6.76 8.11 -4.87
C THR A 46 -7.19 7.48 -3.56
N PHE A 47 -8.29 6.73 -3.54
CA PHE A 47 -8.77 6.04 -2.33
C PHE A 47 -7.78 4.99 -1.83
N SER A 48 -7.21 4.20 -2.75
CA SER A 48 -6.27 3.15 -2.40
C SER A 48 -4.96 3.72 -1.85
N LEU A 49 -4.43 4.80 -2.44
CA LEU A 49 -3.23 5.46 -1.94
C LEU A 49 -3.44 6.01 -0.53
N PHE A 50 -4.59 6.66 -0.27
CA PHE A 50 -4.90 7.14 1.08
C PHE A 50 -4.92 5.99 2.09
N PHE A 51 -5.57 4.88 1.76
CA PHE A 51 -5.61 3.70 2.61
C PHE A 51 -4.21 3.08 2.81
N LEU A 52 -3.41 2.97 1.74
CA LEU A 52 -2.05 2.42 1.77
C LEU A 52 -1.05 3.32 2.53
N LEU A 53 -1.35 4.61 2.72
CA LEU A 53 -0.57 5.49 3.58
C LEU A 53 -0.94 5.35 5.05
N VAL A 54 -2.24 5.34 5.35
CA VAL A 54 -2.73 5.39 6.74
C VAL A 54 -2.69 4.02 7.42
N THR A 55 -3.08 2.97 6.72
CA THR A 55 -3.27 1.64 7.32
C THR A 55 -1.96 1.01 7.81
N PRO A 56 -0.83 1.05 7.07
CA PRO A 56 0.45 0.57 7.56
C PRO A 56 0.96 1.35 8.79
N LEU A 57 0.71 2.66 8.87
CA LEU A 57 1.07 3.47 10.03
C LEU A 57 0.31 3.04 11.29
N ILE A 58 -1.00 2.81 11.16
CA ILE A 58 -1.82 2.26 12.26
C ILE A 58 -1.24 0.91 12.70
N GLY A 59 -0.99 0.00 11.75
CA GLY A 59 -0.41 -1.31 12.02
C GLY A 59 0.96 -1.26 12.69
N PHE A 60 1.80 -0.31 12.27
CA PHE A 60 3.10 -0.04 12.85
C PHE A 60 2.99 0.42 14.32
N VAL A 61 2.11 1.39 14.61
CA VAL A 61 1.85 1.86 15.98
C VAL A 61 1.32 0.72 16.85
N PHE A 62 0.39 -0.09 16.35
CA PHE A 62 -0.12 -1.25 17.10
C PHE A 62 0.94 -2.32 17.32
N SER A 63 1.90 -2.47 16.40
CA SER A 63 3.04 -3.39 16.55
C SER A 63 3.92 -3.05 17.74
N LEU A 64 4.00 -1.78 18.17
CA LEU A 64 4.75 -1.37 19.36
C LEU A 64 4.22 -1.99 20.66
N TYR A 65 2.93 -2.32 20.70
CA TYR A 65 2.25 -2.91 21.85
C TYR A 65 2.31 -4.45 21.90
N ILE A 66 2.86 -5.11 20.85
CA ILE A 66 3.07 -6.55 20.83
C ILE A 66 4.24 -6.91 21.76
N SER A 67 4.11 -7.98 22.53
CA SER A 67 5.16 -8.47 23.44
C SER A 67 6.02 -9.57 22.82
N GLY A 68 7.27 -9.67 23.29
CA GLY A 68 8.22 -10.73 22.91
C GLY A 68 8.85 -10.56 21.53
N LYS A 69 9.53 -11.62 21.06
CA LYS A 69 10.30 -11.61 19.80
C LYS A 69 9.45 -11.30 18.56
N ARG A 70 8.14 -11.64 18.60
CA ARG A 70 7.19 -11.37 17.51
C ARG A 70 7.03 -9.87 17.22
N LYS A 71 7.24 -8.99 18.20
CA LYS A 71 7.18 -7.53 18.03
C LYS A 71 8.05 -7.05 16.86
N TRP A 72 9.30 -7.53 16.82
CA TRP A 72 10.28 -7.11 15.82
C TRP A 72 9.90 -7.55 14.42
N ILE A 73 9.32 -8.75 14.28
CA ILE A 73 8.83 -9.27 13.00
C ILE A 73 7.75 -8.34 12.45
N TYR A 74 6.72 -8.02 13.24
CA TYR A 74 5.63 -7.16 12.79
C TYR A 74 6.09 -5.73 12.50
N LEU A 75 6.99 -5.16 13.30
CA LEU A 75 7.56 -3.84 13.03
C LEU A 75 8.32 -3.82 11.70
N LEU A 76 9.20 -4.80 11.48
CA LEU A 76 9.99 -4.89 10.25
C LEU A 76 9.08 -5.09 9.04
N SER A 77 8.05 -5.95 9.15
CA SER A 77 7.08 -6.16 8.07
C SER A 77 6.33 -4.88 7.69
N HIS A 78 5.92 -4.06 8.66
CA HIS A 78 5.27 -2.78 8.36
C HIS A 78 6.25 -1.76 7.75
N ILE A 79 7.51 -1.71 8.22
CA ILE A 79 8.54 -0.86 7.62
C ILE A 79 8.79 -1.24 6.16
N ILE A 80 8.97 -2.55 5.88
CA ILE A 80 9.14 -3.05 4.52
C ILE A 80 7.92 -2.69 3.67
N CYS A 81 6.71 -2.90 4.19
CA CYS A 81 5.47 -2.55 3.48
C CYS A 81 5.42 -1.06 3.11
N MET A 82 5.69 -0.15 4.07
CA MET A 82 5.74 1.28 3.82
C MET A 82 6.83 1.67 2.82
N ALA A 83 8.02 1.07 2.92
CA ALA A 83 9.13 1.31 2.00
C ALA A 83 8.79 0.87 0.57
N THR A 84 8.19 -0.32 0.39
CA THR A 84 7.76 -0.82 -0.92
C THR A 84 6.69 0.07 -1.55
N ILE A 85 5.66 0.47 -0.79
CA ILE A 85 4.60 1.37 -1.29
C ILE A 85 5.19 2.73 -1.69
N SER A 86 6.12 3.26 -0.90
CA SER A 86 6.78 4.54 -1.18
C SER A 86 7.66 4.46 -2.42
N ALA A 87 8.48 3.41 -2.54
CA ALA A 87 9.34 3.19 -3.70
C ALA A 87 8.51 3.01 -4.98
N PHE A 88 7.44 2.22 -4.92
CA PHE A 88 6.54 2.03 -6.06
C PHE A 88 5.89 3.35 -6.46
N SER A 89 5.35 4.13 -5.50
CA SER A 89 4.74 5.43 -5.78
C SER A 89 5.73 6.40 -6.41
N PHE A 90 6.97 6.43 -5.91
CA PHE A 90 8.05 7.25 -6.47
C PHE A 90 8.37 6.85 -7.91
N ILE A 91 8.54 5.55 -8.18
CA ILE A 91 8.77 5.02 -9.53
C ILE A 91 7.60 5.38 -10.44
N SER A 92 6.36 5.13 -10.04
CA SER A 92 5.18 5.47 -10.85
C SER A 92 5.10 6.95 -11.22
N ILE A 93 5.46 7.85 -10.30
CA ILE A 93 5.52 9.30 -10.56
C ILE A 93 6.67 9.65 -11.51
N MET A 94 7.87 9.10 -11.27
CA MET A 94 9.03 9.31 -12.15
C MET A 94 8.76 8.88 -13.59
N PHE A 95 8.21 7.68 -13.78
CA PHE A 95 7.86 7.16 -15.11
C PHE A 95 6.71 7.92 -15.77
N ARG A 96 5.74 8.46 -15.00
CA ARG A 96 4.62 9.21 -15.57
C ARG A 96 4.97 10.65 -15.97
N TYR A 97 5.84 11.32 -15.22
CA TYR A 97 6.07 12.77 -15.38
C TYR A 97 7.47 13.13 -15.87
N PHE A 98 8.48 12.28 -15.66
CA PHE A 98 9.89 12.64 -15.91
C PHE A 98 10.56 11.78 -16.97
N VAL A 99 10.09 10.55 -17.21
CA VAL A 99 10.62 9.73 -18.30
C VAL A 99 9.63 9.75 -19.46
N PRO A 100 9.96 10.40 -20.59
CA PRO A 100 9.13 10.35 -21.79
C PRO A 100 9.29 8.97 -22.41
N PHE A 101 8.58 7.96 -21.91
CA PHE A 101 8.30 6.77 -22.70
C PHE A 101 7.19 7.12 -23.71
N ALA A 102 7.52 8.02 -24.64
CA ALA A 102 6.83 8.18 -25.92
C ALA A 102 7.68 7.43 -26.96
N PRO A 103 7.05 6.58 -27.77
CA PRO A 103 6.36 7.05 -28.98
C PRO A 103 4.85 7.19 -28.81
#